data_AF-A0A075MNN9-F1
#
_entry.id   AF-A0A075MNN9-F1
#
_cell.length_a   1.000
_cell.length_b   1.000
_cell.length_c   1.000
_cell.angle_alpha   90.00
_cell.angle_beta   90.00
_cell.angle_gamma   90.00
#
_symmetry.space_group_name_H-M   'P 1'
#
loop_
_entity.id
_entity.type
_entity.pdbx_description
1 polymer ?
#
loop_
_entity_poly.entity_id
_entity_poly.type
_entity_poly.pdbx_seq_one_letter_code
_entity_poly.pdbx_strand_id
1 'polypeptide(L)' 'MKVRCPDCKAIAELADDFSYVKCTECEFDMTYGEYVKYIAYKDARYRDILSDYKK' A
#
# COMPACT_ATOMS: atom_id res chain seq x y z
N MET A 1 4.36 -11.92 -0.49
CA MET A 1 2.87 -11.81 -0.45
C MET A 1 2.33 -11.05 -1.66
N LYS A 2 1.02 -11.12 -1.99
CA LYS A 2 0.41 -10.36 -3.11
C LYS A 2 -0.66 -9.40 -2.59
N VAL A 3 -0.56 -8.13 -2.96
CA VAL A 3 -1.54 -7.08 -2.62
C VAL A 3 -2.10 -6.43 -3.89
N ARG A 4 -3.14 -5.62 -3.76
CA ARG A 4 -3.71 -4.91 -4.91
C ARG A 4 -3.08 -3.53 -5.04
N CYS A 5 -2.57 -3.21 -6.22
CA CYS A 5 -2.04 -1.88 -6.52
C CYS A 5 -3.20 -0.85 -6.47
N PRO A 6 -3.03 0.28 -5.77
CA PRO A 6 -4.07 1.30 -5.63
C PRO A 6 -4.12 2.24 -6.85
N ASP A 7 -3.13 2.22 -7.73
CA ASP A 7 -3.10 3.00 -8.97
C ASP A 7 -3.70 2.24 -10.15
N CYS A 8 -3.08 1.13 -10.56
CA CYS A 8 -3.52 0.38 -11.74
C CYS A 8 -4.52 -0.75 -11.44
N LYS A 9 -4.86 -0.99 -10.17
CA LYS A 9 -5.73 -2.09 -9.69
C LYS A 9 -5.22 -3.51 -9.98
N ALA A 10 -4.02 -3.64 -10.54
CA ALA A 10 -3.36 -4.91 -10.78
C ALA A 10 -2.78 -5.51 -9.48
N ILE A 11 -2.11 -6.65 -9.59
CA ILE A 11 -1.43 -7.29 -8.47
C ILE A 11 -0.08 -6.61 -8.28
N ALA A 12 0.21 -6.23 -7.04
CA ALA A 12 1.52 -5.77 -6.59
C ALA A 12 2.14 -6.81 -5.65
N GLU A 13 3.46 -6.92 -5.70
CA GLU A 13 4.24 -7.76 -4.81
C GLU A 13 4.48 -7.00 -3.50
N LEU A 14 4.16 -7.65 -2.40
CA LEU A 14 4.48 -7.21 -1.05
C LEU A 14 5.62 -8.09 -0.56
N ALA A 15 6.72 -7.46 -0.16
CA ALA A 15 7.85 -8.14 0.44
C ALA A 15 7.42 -8.93 1.68
N ASP A 16 7.92 -10.15 1.86
CA ASP A 16 7.46 -11.05 2.92
C ASP A 16 7.82 -10.55 4.32
N ASP A 17 8.78 -9.63 4.43
CA ASP A 17 9.16 -8.91 5.65
C ASP A 17 8.36 -7.61 5.86
N PHE A 18 7.35 -7.34 5.02
CA PHE A 18 6.55 -6.11 5.03
C PHE A 18 7.39 -4.83 4.89
N SER A 19 8.58 -4.91 4.28
CA SER A 19 9.44 -3.75 4.07
C SER A 19 8.93 -2.83 2.96
N TYR A 20 8.51 -3.39 1.82
CA TYR A 20 8.06 -2.63 0.65
C TYR A 20 6.92 -3.29 -0.13
N VAL A 21 6.20 -2.47 -0.88
CA VAL A 21 5.18 -2.84 -1.84
C VAL A 21 5.58 -2.31 -3.21
N LYS A 22 5.70 -3.22 -4.18
CA LYS A 22 6.09 -2.89 -5.55
C LYS A 22 5.10 -3.49 -6.54
N CYS A 23 4.58 -2.67 -7.45
CA CYS A 23 3.79 -3.16 -8.57
C CYS A 23 4.71 -3.48 -9.76
N THR A 24 4.47 -4.60 -10.43
CA THR A 24 5.18 -4.98 -11.64
C THR A 24 4.55 -4.38 -12.90
N GLU A 25 3.31 -3.91 -12.81
CA GLU A 25 2.52 -3.39 -13.93
C GLU A 25 2.56 -1.86 -14.06
N CYS A 26 2.99 -1.15 -13.01
CA CYS A 26 3.16 0.30 -13.01
C CYS A 26 4.34 0.71 -12.13
N GLU A 27 4.75 1.98 -12.20
CA GLU A 27 5.89 2.52 -11.44
C GLU A 27 5.60 2.72 -9.93
N PHE A 28 4.71 1.92 -9.36
CA PHE A 28 4.35 2.00 -7.96
C PHE A 28 5.36 1.22 -7.10
N ASP A 29 6.22 1.93 -6.38
CA ASP A 29 7.24 1.38 -5.48
C ASP A 29 7.30 2.26 -4.23
N MET A 30 6.98 1.70 -3.07
CA MET A 30 7.04 2.41 -1.79
C MET A 30 7.10 1.46 -0.61
N THR A 31 7.46 1.97 0.57
CA THR A 31 7.45 1.17 1.79
C THR A 31 6.02 0.75 2.16
N TYR A 32 5.86 -0.34 2.90
CA TYR A 32 4.53 -0.76 3.36
C TYR A 32 3.81 0.34 4.18
N GLY A 33 4.54 1.07 5.01
CA GLY A 33 3.98 2.18 5.79
C GLY A 33 3.48 3.34 4.92
N GLU A 34 4.22 3.68 3.85
CA GLU A 34 3.77 4.66 2.85
C GLU A 34 2.57 4.15 2.06
N TYR A 35 2.58 2.87 1.68
CA TYR A 35 1.45 2.23 1.01
C TYR A 35 0.17 2.32 1.84
N VAL A 36 0.23 2.01 3.13
CA VAL A 36 -0.94 2.11 4.03
C VAL A 36 -1.43 3.55 4.13
N LYS A 37 -0.53 4.53 4.23
CA LYS A 37 -0.91 5.95 4.22
C LYS A 37 -1.57 6.33 2.89
N TYR A 38 -0.95 5.93 1.78
CA TYR A 38 -1.42 6.23 0.43
C TYR A 38 -2.83 5.69 0.19
N ILE A 39 -3.10 4.41 0.52
CA ILE A 39 -4.45 3.84 0.38
C ILE A 39 -5.47 4.52 1.29
N ALA A 40 -5.08 4.94 2.49
CA ALA A 40 -5.97 5.60 3.43
C ALA A 40 -6.33 7.04 3.01
N TYR A 41 -5.43 7.73 2.32
CA TYR A 41 -5.73 9.01 1.69
C TYR A 41 -6.62 8.85 0.45
N LYS A 42 -6.41 7.78 -0.31
CA LYS A 42 -7.10 7.55 -1.59
C LYS A 42 -8.50 6.95 -1.42
N ASP A 43 -8.71 6.15 -0.38
CA ASP A 43 -9.97 5.46 -0.11
C ASP A 43 -10.43 5.72 1.33
N ALA A 44 -11.58 6.40 1.47
CA ALA A 44 -12.13 6.79 2.76
C ALA A 44 -12.43 5.59 3.68
N ARG A 45 -12.59 4.39 3.12
CA ARG A 45 -12.80 3.14 3.89
C ARG A 45 -11.59 2.74 4.73
N TYR A 46 -10.42 3.26 4.38
CA TYR A 46 -9.16 2.97 5.05
C TYR A 46 -8.65 4.16 5.89
N ARG A 47 -9.45 5.22 6.05
CA ARG A 47 -9.08 6.36 6.91
C ARG A 47 -8.87 5.97 8.37
N ASP A 48 -9.60 4.98 8.86
CA ASP A 48 -9.49 4.53 10.25
C ASP A 48 -8.15 3.85 10.56
N ILE A 49 -7.46 3.30 9.54
CA ILE A 49 -6.15 2.66 9.73
C ILE A 49 -5.06 3.70 10.07
N LEU A 50 -5.21 4.96 9.63
CA LEU A 50 -4.22 6.01 9.89
C LEU A 50 -4.09 6.36 11.38
N SER A 51 -5.12 6.11 12.18
CA SER A 51 -5.05 6.32 13.63
C SER A 51 -4.07 5.35 14.31
N ASP A 52 -3.90 4.14 13.76
CA ASP A 52 -3.02 3.10 14.32
C ASP A 52 -1.53 3.37 13.99
N TYR A 53 -1.26 3.98 12.84
CA TYR A 53 0.09 4.35 12.39
C TYR A 53 0.58 5.71 12.93
N LYS A 54 -0.15 6.34 13.86
CA LYS A 54 0.11 7.69 14.37
C LYS A 54 0.98 7.73 15.64
N LYS A 55 1.58 6.61 16.04
CA LYS A 55 2.28 6.46 17.31
C LYS A 55 3.79 6.71 17.21
#